data_AF-A0A4Q4CLS2-F1
#
_entry.id   AF-A0A4Q4CLS2-F1
#
_cell.length_a   1.000
_cell.length_b   1.000
_cell.length_c   1.000
_cell.angle_alpha   90.00
_cell.angle_beta   90.00
_cell.angle_gamma   90.00
#
_symmetry.space_group_name_H-M   'P 1'
#
loop_
_entity.id
_entity.type
_entity.pdbx_description
1 polymer ?
#
loop_
_entity_poly.entity_id
_entity_poly.type
_entity_poly.pdbx_seq_one_letter_code
_entity_poly.pdbx_strand_id
1 'polypeptide(L)'
;MLNRVWALLRATVEGYIEDEAMGRGAAIAYYTIFSIAPLLVIATATAGFFFGEAAVQGALAEELRGLLGVTGAEAVEAMVKGAGNRTSGTITTPISVAMVPE
;
A
#
# COMPACT_ATOMS: atom_id res chain seq x y z
N MET A 1 6.75 -46.56 -8.43
CA MET A 1 6.91 -45.29 -7.67
C MET A 1 6.88 -44.08 -8.59
N LEU A 2 7.68 -44.06 -9.66
CA LEU A 2 7.74 -42.94 -10.62
C LEU A 2 6.36 -42.55 -11.19
N ASN A 3 5.54 -43.53 -11.60
CA ASN A 3 4.19 -43.25 -12.12
C ASN A 3 3.24 -42.61 -11.10
N ARG A 4 3.40 -42.90 -9.80
CA ARG A 4 2.59 -42.27 -8.74
C ARG A 4 3.02 -40.83 -8.50
N VAL A 5 4.33 -40.59 -8.46
CA VAL A 5 4.88 -39.22 -8.33
C VAL A 5 4.47 -38.37 -9.54
N TRP A 6 4.51 -38.93 -10.74
CA TRP A 6 4.06 -38.26 -11.95
C TRP A 6 2.56 -37.94 -11.93
N ALA A 7 1.72 -38.90 -11.52
CA ALA A 7 0.28 -38.68 -11.38
C ALA A 7 -0.05 -37.59 -10.35
N LEU A 8 0.66 -37.55 -9.23
CA LEU A 8 0.50 -36.50 -8.22
C LEU A 8 0.92 -35.12 -8.74
N LEU A 9 2.09 -35.01 -9.38
CA LEU A 9 2.54 -33.75 -9.98
C LEU A 9 1.55 -33.22 -11.01
N ARG A 10 1.04 -34.10 -11.88
CA ARG A 10 0.04 -33.74 -12.88
C ARG A 10 -1.25 -33.25 -12.23
N ALA A 11 -1.77 -33.97 -11.23
CA ALA A 11 -2.98 -33.57 -10.51
C ALA A 11 -2.80 -32.23 -9.78
N THR A 12 -1.63 -31.97 -9.20
CA THR A 12 -1.32 -30.68 -8.56
C THR A 12 -1.30 -29.54 -9.57
N VAL A 13 -0.69 -29.74 -10.74
CA VAL A 13 -0.65 -28.69 -11.78
C VAL A 13 -2.03 -28.44 -12.36
N GLU A 14 -2.81 -29.49 -12.64
CA GLU A 14 -4.20 -29.34 -13.12
C GLU A 14 -5.05 -28.60 -12.09
N GLY A 15 -5.00 -29.00 -10.82
CA GLY A 15 -5.72 -28.30 -9.74
C GLY A 15 -5.28 -26.84 -9.57
N TYR A 16 -3.98 -26.55 -9.65
CA TYR A 16 -3.47 -25.17 -9.56
C TYR A 16 -3.96 -24.27 -10.71
N ILE A 17 -4.13 -24.84 -11.91
CA ILE A 17 -4.67 -24.12 -13.07
C ILE A 17 -6.19 -23.97 -12.94
N GLU A 18 -6.91 -25.02 -12.54
CA GLU A 18 -8.36 -25.01 -12.30
C GLU A 18 -8.76 -23.98 -11.23
N ASP A 19 -7.93 -23.81 -10.19
CA ASP A 19 -8.13 -22.80 -9.14
C ASP A 19 -7.80 -21.36 -9.59
N GLU A 20 -7.43 -21.16 -10.86
CA GLU A 20 -6.96 -19.89 -11.42
C GLU A 20 -5.85 -19.23 -10.59
N ALA A 21 -5.03 -20.05 -9.91
CA ALA A 21 -4.10 -19.56 -8.89
C ALA A 21 -3.07 -18.57 -9.47
N MET A 22 -2.68 -18.75 -10.74
CA MET A 22 -1.85 -17.79 -11.48
C MET A 22 -2.54 -16.43 -11.65
N GLY A 23 -3.80 -16.43 -12.09
CA GLY A 23 -4.57 -15.20 -12.30
C GLY A 23 -4.85 -14.47 -10.99
N ARG A 24 -5.22 -15.21 -9.94
CA ARG A 24 -5.44 -14.66 -8.60
C ARG A 24 -4.15 -14.07 -8.01
N GLY A 25 -3.03 -14.76 -8.15
CA GLY A 25 -1.72 -14.25 -7.74
C GLY A 25 -1.33 -12.98 -8.48
N ALA A 26 -1.54 -12.94 -9.80
CA ALA A 26 -1.30 -11.75 -10.61
C ALA A 26 -2.18 -10.56 -10.16
N ALA A 27 -3.46 -10.81 -9.86
CA ALA A 27 -4.36 -9.80 -9.35
C ALA A 27 -3.89 -9.22 -8.00
N ILE A 28 -3.46 -10.07 -7.05
CA ILE A 28 -2.91 -9.62 -5.76
C ILE A 28 -1.66 -8.75 -5.97
N ALA A 29 -0.74 -9.17 -6.84
CA ALA A 29 0.46 -8.40 -7.13
C ALA A 29 0.12 -7.03 -7.76
N TYR A 30 -0.78 -7.01 -8.74
CA TYR A 30 -1.24 -5.78 -9.39
C TYR A 30 -1.93 -4.86 -8.40
N TYR A 31 -2.90 -5.36 -7.63
CA TYR A 31 -3.56 -4.55 -6.61
C TYR A 31 -2.59 -4.03 -5.58
N THR A 32 -1.61 -4.81 -5.13
CA THR A 32 -0.60 -4.34 -4.17
C THR A 32 0.20 -3.17 -4.75
N ILE A 33 0.81 -3.33 -5.93
CA ILE A 33 1.66 -2.30 -6.54
C ILE A 33 0.88 -1.02 -6.84
N PHE A 34 -0.35 -1.14 -7.34
CA PHE A 34 -1.14 0.03 -7.74
C PHE A 34 -1.91 0.66 -6.57
N SER A 35 -2.17 -0.07 -5.48
CA SER A 35 -2.85 0.48 -4.29
C SER A 35 -1.91 0.99 -3.19
N ILE A 36 -0.63 0.64 -3.21
CA ILE A 36 0.31 0.98 -2.13
C ILE A 36 0.34 2.49 -1.84
N ALA A 37 0.40 3.33 -2.89
CA ALA A 37 0.45 4.77 -2.73
C ALA A 37 -0.84 5.36 -2.13
N PRO A 38 -2.04 5.14 -2.70
CA PRO A 38 -3.27 5.66 -2.12
C PRO A 38 -3.56 5.07 -0.72
N LEU A 39 -3.23 3.81 -0.47
CA LEU A 39 -3.37 3.20 0.85
C LEU A 39 -2.47 3.89 1.88
N LEU A 40 -1.21 4.12 1.53
CA LEU A 40 -0.27 4.83 2.41
C LEU A 40 -0.69 6.27 2.66
N VAL A 41 -1.25 6.99 1.67
CA VAL A 41 -1.80 8.34 1.88
C VAL A 41 -2.92 8.32 2.93
N ILE A 42 -3.84 7.36 2.85
CA ILE A 42 -4.95 7.23 3.81
C ILE A 42 -4.40 6.87 5.20
N ALA A 43 -3.45 5.93 5.26
CA ALA A 43 -2.84 5.49 6.51
C ALA A 43 -2.05 6.63 7.19
N THR A 44 -1.27 7.41 6.43
CA THR A 44 -0.50 8.53 6.97
C THR A 44 -1.40 9.70 7.37
N ALA A 45 -2.46 9.99 6.63
CA ALA A 45 -3.44 11.00 7.03
C ALA A 45 -4.14 10.61 8.34
N THR A 46 -4.55 9.34 8.47
CA THR A 46 -5.22 8.83 9.67
C THR A 46 -4.27 8.85 10.86
N ALA A 47 -3.04 8.34 10.72
CA ALA A 47 -2.05 8.37 11.79
C ALA A 47 -1.62 9.79 12.14
N GLY A 48 -1.44 10.67 11.14
CA GLY A 48 -1.04 12.06 11.33
C GLY A 48 -2.07 12.87 12.10
N PHE A 49 -3.35 12.54 11.96
CA PHE A 49 -4.44 13.12 12.76
C PHE A 49 -4.30 12.82 14.27
N PHE A 50 -3.85 11.62 14.64
CA PHE A 50 -3.69 11.22 16.05
C PHE A 50 -2.31 11.56 16.65
N PHE A 51 -1.25 11.46 15.85
CA PHE A 51 0.14 11.53 16.33
C PHE A 51 0.94 12.72 15.80
N GLY A 52 0.38 13.52 14.89
CA GLY A 52 1.07 14.60 14.19
C GLY A 52 1.84 14.12 12.96
N GLU A 53 1.82 14.94 11.90
CA GLU A 53 2.37 14.56 10.59
C GLU A 53 3.88 14.27 10.62
N ALA A 54 4.65 15.09 11.34
CA ALA A 54 6.10 14.93 11.42
C ALA A 54 6.54 13.62 12.09
N ALA A 55 5.80 13.16 13.11
CA ALA A 55 6.08 11.90 13.80
C ALA A 55 5.83 10.69 12.88
N VAL A 56 4.74 10.74 12.10
CA VAL A 56 4.35 9.67 11.19
C VAL A 56 5.29 9.58 9.98
N GLN A 57 5.69 10.71 9.40
CA GLN A 57 6.61 10.72 8.26
C GLN A 57 7.98 10.12 8.63
N GLY A 58 8.52 10.47 9.80
CA GLY A 58 9.79 9.91 10.27
C GLY A 58 9.74 8.40 10.51
N ALA A 59 8.69 7.92 11.19
CA ALA A 59 8.50 6.49 11.46
C ALA A 59 8.27 5.68 10.18
N LEU A 60 7.47 6.20 9.25
CA LEU A 60 7.19 5.53 7.98
C LEU A 60 8.46 5.39 7.12
N ALA A 61 9.29 6.42 7.03
CA ALA A 61 10.52 6.37 6.26
C ALA A 61 11.49 5.31 6.80
N GLU A 62 11.60 5.17 8.12
CA GLU A 62 12.43 4.16 8.75
C GLU A 62 11.92 2.74 8.46
N GLU A 63 10.61 2.52 8.61
CA GLU A 63 10.00 1.21 8.36
C GLU A 63 10.11 0.79 6.89
N LEU A 64 9.85 1.72 5.96
CA LEU A 64 9.99 1.46 4.53
C LEU A 64 11.45 1.12 4.16
N ARG A 65 12.44 1.77 4.77
CA ARG A 65 13.85 1.43 4.56
C ARG A 65 14.21 0.05 5.12
N GLY A 66 13.66 -0.31 6.28
CA GLY A 66 13.86 -1.64 6.87
C GLY A 66 13.29 -2.76 6.01
N LEU A 67 12.14 -2.54 5.37
CA LEU A 67 11.46 -3.54 4.56
C LEU A 67 11.94 -3.61 3.10
N LEU A 68 12.22 -2.45 2.48
CA LEU A 68 12.46 -2.33 1.04
C LEU A 68 13.89 -1.87 0.68
N GLY A 69 14.71 -1.57 1.69
CA GLY A 69 15.98 -0.90 1.50
C GLY A 69 15.82 0.57 1.08
N VAL A 70 16.94 1.27 0.91
CA VAL A 70 16.95 2.71 0.61
C VAL A 70 16.23 3.03 -0.69
N THR A 71 16.57 2.34 -1.78
CA THR A 71 16.00 2.60 -3.12
C THR A 71 14.50 2.30 -3.18
N GLY A 72 14.05 1.23 -2.53
CA GLY A 72 12.64 0.87 -2.49
C GLY A 72 11.82 1.88 -1.67
N ALA A 73 12.35 2.32 -0.54
CA ALA A 73 11.73 3.35 0.29
C ALA A 73 11.60 4.68 -0.46
N GLU A 74 12.65 5.12 -1.17
CA GLU A 74 12.62 6.34 -1.98
C GLU A 74 11.56 6.28 -3.09
N ALA A 75 11.41 5.13 -3.75
CA ALA A 75 10.38 4.94 -4.75
C ALA A 75 8.97 5.07 -4.17
N VAL A 76 8.70 4.42 -3.04
CA VAL A 76 7.40 4.48 -2.36
C VAL A 76 7.11 5.89 -1.84
N GLU A 77 8.10 6.56 -1.24
CA GLU A 77 7.97 7.95 -0.79
C GLU A 77 7.60 8.90 -1.94
N ALA A 78 8.27 8.75 -3.10
CA ALA A 78 7.97 9.55 -4.28
C ALA A 78 6.53 9.34 -4.76
N MET A 79 6.05 8.09 -4.73
CA MET A 79 4.66 7.76 -5.09
C MET A 79 3.65 8.39 -4.11
N VAL A 80 3.92 8.34 -2.81
CA VAL A 80 3.05 8.94 -1.77
C VAL A 80 3.03 10.46 -1.87
N LYS A 81 4.18 11.12 -2.02
CA LYS A 81 4.28 12.57 -2.22
C LYS A 81 3.52 13.02 -3.48
N GLY A 82 3.63 12.27 -4.57
CA GLY A 82 2.88 12.54 -5.81
C GLY A 82 1.36 12.32 -5.70
N ALA A 83 0.91 11.43 -4.81
CA ALA A 83 -0.51 11.20 -4.55
C ALA A 83 -1.12 12.23 -3.58
N GLY A 84 -0.38 12.64 -2.55
CA GLY A 84 -0.80 13.65 -1.56
C GLY A 84 -1.07 15.03 -2.18
N ASN A 85 -0.21 15.47 -3.11
CA ASN A 85 -0.38 16.77 -3.79
C ASN A 85 -1.68 16.89 -4.61
N ARG A 86 -2.31 15.77 -5.02
CA ARG A 86 -3.58 15.79 -5.75
C ARG A 86 -4.81 15.95 -4.86
N THR A 87 -4.68 15.74 -3.55
CA THR A 87 -5.79 15.87 -2.57
C THR A 87 -5.75 17.23 -1.85
N SER A 88 -4.68 18.02 -2.00
CA SER A 88 -4.55 19.37 -1.45
C SER A 88 -5.39 20.44 -2.19
N GLY A 89 -6.20 20.06 -3.17
CA GLY A 89 -7.14 20.93 -3.83
C GLY A 89 -8.57 20.61 -3.41
N THR A 90 -9.13 21.42 -2.50
CA THR A 90 -10.59 21.57 -2.27
C THR A 90 -11.28 20.63 -1.26
N ILE A 91 -10.90 20.64 0.03
CA ILE A 91 -11.89 20.53 1.13
C ILE A 91 -11.42 21.39 2.32
N THR A 92 -11.57 22.72 2.21
CA THR A 92 -11.57 23.63 3.37
C THR A 92 -13.00 23.70 3.88
N THR A 93 -13.37 22.81 4.82
CA THR A 93 -14.64 22.93 5.53
C THR A 93 -14.50 24.07 6.56
N PRO A 94 -15.40 25.07 6.57
CA PRO A 94 -15.27 26.26 7.41
C PRO A 94 -15.60 25.93 8.87
N ILE A 95 -14.63 25.38 9.61
CA ILE A 95 -14.67 25.36 11.09
C ILE A 95 -13.95 26.60 11.66
N SER A 96 -13.51 27.53 10.79
CA SER A 96 -12.80 28.76 11.15
C SER A 96 -13.68 29.86 11.78
N VAL A 97 -14.95 29.61 12.11
CA VAL A 97 -15.87 30.62 12.68
C VAL A 97 -15.99 30.52 14.21
N ALA A 98 -15.43 29.48 14.87
CA ALA A 98 -15.60 29.31 16.32
C ALA A 98 -14.48 29.93 17.20
N MET A 99 -13.47 30.58 16.62
CA MET A 99 -12.30 31.07 17.37
C MET A 99 -11.93 32.50 16.99
N VAL A 100 -12.85 33.44 17.18
CA VAL A 100 -12.51 34.85 17.46
C VAL A 100 -13.52 35.35 18.49
N PRO A 101 -13.14 35.44 19.78
CA PRO A 101 -13.89 36.21 20.77
C PRO A 101 -13.59 37.70 20.60
N GLU A 102 -14.60 38.52 20.88
CA GLU A 102 -14.59 39.99 20.97
C GLU A 102 -13.38 40.57 21.74
#